data_AF-A0A2E4XLZ0-F1
#
_entry.id   AF-A0A2E4XLZ0-F1
#
_cell.length_a   1.000
_cell.length_b   1.000
_cell.length_c   1.000
_cell.angle_alpha   90.00
_cell.angle_beta   90.00
_cell.angle_gamma   90.00
#
_symmetry.space_group_name_H-M   'P 1'
#
loop_
_entity.id
_entity.type
_entity.pdbx_description
1 polymer ?
#
loop_
_entity_poly.entity_id
_entity_poly.type
_entity_poly.pdbx_seq_one_letter_code
_entity_poly.pdbx_strand_id
1 'polypeptide(L)'
;MSIHRYDEVDLDLINYSKPEKIGSSYFGSMSYGSNLRPIYIQTPKLKCRTNIDDIKNKKNPYLELEVQQGNYDIYDLFLNLDDKNIKTTVSHTNEWFKKDLSLEVIDDMYKRTTKPFKKDVNPVLKFKLPVVKNQIQCGVYNQQKVFVDLDQIKDGVDMILILHVRGLKVLKQYFYCDCYVSQIKVFQDSEHSKYSIIPEYSMIDNDDDDMMDDIFDQEILDSFISEEEKEKKREEEKRKKEMKEKEEREAKELKIQEIQEQIEKDKIELERKRVAMEKLLGNK
;
A
#
# COMPACT_ATOMS: atom_id res chain seq x y z
N MET A 1 13.29 -3.42 2.85
CA MET A 1 13.01 -3.78 1.44
C MET A 1 14.16 -3.24 0.61
N SER A 2 14.73 -4.04 -0.28
CA SER A 2 15.77 -3.60 -1.22
C SER A 2 15.14 -3.59 -2.60
N ILE A 3 15.02 -2.41 -3.21
CA ILE A 3 14.57 -2.25 -4.59
C ILE A 3 15.83 -2.20 -5.44
N HIS A 4 15.93 -3.10 -6.42
CA HIS A 4 17.05 -3.15 -7.35
C HIS A 4 16.66 -2.44 -8.63
N ARG A 5 17.56 -1.65 -9.20
CA ARG A 5 17.34 -1.11 -10.55
C ARG A 5 17.50 -2.23 -11.57
N TYR A 6 16.80 -2.12 -12.69
CA TYR A 6 16.85 -3.10 -13.78
C TYR A 6 18.27 -3.48 -14.24
N ASP A 7 19.23 -2.56 -14.18
CA ASP A 7 20.63 -2.73 -14.58
C ASP A 7 21.52 -3.36 -13.50
N GLU A 8 21.04 -3.44 -12.25
CA GLU A 8 21.78 -3.96 -11.10
C GLU A 8 21.29 -5.36 -10.68
N VAL A 9 20.27 -5.91 -11.35
CA VAL A 9 19.71 -7.23 -11.02
C VAL A 9 20.64 -8.31 -11.55
N ASP A 10 21.43 -8.90 -10.67
CA ASP A 10 22.15 -10.13 -10.95
C ASP A 10 21.21 -11.33 -10.91
N LEU A 11 20.94 -11.93 -12.07
CA LEU A 11 20.06 -13.10 -12.19
C LEU A 11 20.61 -14.30 -11.42
N ASP A 12 21.93 -14.43 -11.22
CA ASP A 12 22.57 -15.56 -10.53
C ASP A 12 22.32 -15.62 -9.03
N LEU A 13 21.90 -14.50 -8.45
CA LEU A 13 21.47 -14.41 -7.06
C LEU A 13 19.99 -14.80 -6.86
N ILE A 14 19.26 -15.16 -7.92
CA ILE A 14 17.86 -15.59 -7.83
C ILE A 14 17.80 -17.06 -7.37
N ASN A 15 17.18 -17.25 -6.20
CA ASN A 15 16.85 -18.54 -5.64
C ASN A 15 15.41 -18.93 -5.98
N TYR A 16 15.21 -20.18 -6.36
CA TYR A 16 13.90 -20.74 -6.69
C TYR A 16 13.50 -21.76 -5.63
N SER A 17 12.30 -21.62 -5.07
CA SER A 17 11.73 -22.64 -4.20
C SER A 17 11.00 -23.69 -5.02
N LYS A 18 10.92 -24.90 -4.48
CA LYS A 18 10.07 -25.96 -5.03
C LYS A 18 8.63 -25.47 -5.19
N PRO A 19 7.96 -25.70 -6.34
CA PRO A 19 6.57 -25.35 -6.52
C PRO A 19 5.65 -26.15 -5.59
N GLU A 20 4.91 -25.44 -4.75
CA GLU A 20 3.91 -26.03 -3.85
C GLU A 20 2.51 -25.86 -4.40
N LYS A 21 1.63 -26.82 -4.11
CA LYS A 21 0.25 -26.78 -4.60
C LYS A 21 -0.54 -25.72 -3.83
N ILE A 22 -0.92 -24.65 -4.51
CA ILE A 22 -1.78 -23.58 -3.99
C ILE A 22 -3.09 -23.60 -4.79
N GLY A 23 -4.11 -24.23 -4.20
CA GLY A 23 -5.43 -24.41 -4.84
C GLY A 23 -5.35 -25.27 -6.10
N SER A 24 -5.65 -24.67 -7.25
CA SER A 24 -5.64 -25.33 -8.57
C SER A 24 -4.34 -25.16 -9.37
N SER A 25 -3.36 -24.44 -8.83
CA SER A 25 -2.05 -24.18 -9.45
C SER A 25 -0.90 -24.56 -8.52
N TYR A 26 0.29 -24.75 -9.06
CA TYR A 26 1.53 -24.83 -8.28
C TYR A 26 2.23 -23.48 -8.31
N PHE A 27 2.90 -23.13 -7.22
CA PHE A 27 3.60 -21.86 -7.09
C PHE A 27 4.97 -22.08 -6.46
N GLY A 28 6.03 -21.75 -7.19
CA GLY A 28 7.41 -21.72 -6.69
C GLY A 28 7.81 -20.28 -6.42
N SER A 29 8.08 -19.93 -5.17
CA SER A 29 8.53 -18.58 -4.81
C SER A 29 9.95 -18.31 -5.34
N MET A 30 10.21 -17.05 -5.69
CA MET A 30 11.53 -16.56 -6.05
C MET A 30 12.02 -15.58 -4.99
N SER A 31 13.30 -15.65 -4.67
CA SER A 31 13.92 -14.80 -3.66
C SER A 31 15.35 -14.43 -4.07
N TYR A 32 15.85 -13.31 -3.55
CA TYR A 32 17.09 -12.70 -4.01
C TYR A 32 18.20 -12.76 -2.94
N GLY A 33 19.38 -13.21 -3.37
CA GLY A 33 20.61 -13.27 -2.59
C GLY A 33 20.55 -14.28 -1.42
N SER A 34 21.58 -14.25 -0.58
CA SER A 34 21.71 -15.14 0.59
C SER A 34 20.63 -14.94 1.65
N ASN A 35 19.99 -13.76 1.66
CA ASN A 35 19.01 -13.36 2.67
C ASN A 35 17.56 -13.70 2.26
N LEU A 36 17.37 -14.39 1.13
CA LEU A 36 16.06 -14.84 0.62
C LEU A 36 15.00 -13.73 0.59
N ARG A 37 15.37 -12.52 0.15
CA ARG A 37 14.48 -11.36 0.15
C ARG A 37 13.55 -11.35 -1.07
N PRO A 38 12.37 -10.70 -0.99
CA PRO A 38 11.52 -10.50 -2.16
C PRO A 38 12.23 -9.66 -3.23
N ILE A 39 11.95 -9.95 -4.50
CA ILE A 39 12.62 -9.33 -5.64
C ILE A 39 11.79 -8.13 -6.12
N TYR A 40 12.29 -6.93 -5.89
CA TYR A 40 11.71 -5.71 -6.42
C TYR A 40 12.61 -5.11 -7.48
N ILE A 41 12.09 -4.90 -8.68
CA ILE A 41 12.81 -4.38 -9.84
C ILE A 41 12.22 -3.03 -10.22
N GLN A 42 13.03 -1.98 -10.20
CA GLN A 42 12.66 -0.67 -10.72
C GLN A 42 12.95 -0.61 -12.22
N THR A 43 11.95 -0.28 -13.03
CA THR A 43 12.09 -0.13 -14.48
C THR A 43 12.77 1.20 -14.84
N PRO A 44 13.31 1.34 -16.07
CA PRO A 44 13.59 2.65 -16.63
C PRO A 44 12.29 3.46 -16.85
N LYS A 45 12.45 4.69 -17.34
CA LYS A 45 11.33 5.50 -17.81
C LYS A 45 10.74 4.85 -19.07
N LEU A 46 9.48 4.44 -19.01
CA LEU A 46 8.76 3.72 -20.06
C LEU A 46 7.52 4.51 -20.49
N LYS A 47 7.13 4.39 -21.75
CA LYS A 47 5.95 5.07 -22.27
C LYS A 47 4.73 4.18 -22.14
N CYS A 48 3.69 4.66 -21.47
CA CYS A 48 2.45 3.90 -21.34
C CYS A 48 1.68 3.86 -22.64
N ARG A 49 1.14 2.69 -22.99
CA ARG A 49 0.26 2.45 -24.15
C ARG A 49 -1.15 2.04 -23.75
N THR A 50 -1.48 2.17 -22.46
CA THR A 50 -2.76 1.74 -21.91
C THR A 50 -3.40 2.89 -21.15
N ASN A 51 -4.70 3.05 -21.34
CA ASN A 51 -5.50 3.92 -20.50
C ASN A 51 -6.14 3.09 -19.38
N ILE A 52 -6.12 3.62 -18.15
CA ILE A 52 -6.68 2.94 -16.98
C ILE A 52 -8.17 2.63 -17.14
N ASP A 53 -8.91 3.51 -17.81
CA ASP A 53 -10.35 3.38 -18.04
C ASP A 53 -10.69 2.09 -18.81
N ASP A 54 -9.81 1.66 -19.70
CA ASP A 54 -9.99 0.46 -20.51
C ASP A 54 -9.71 -0.84 -19.75
N ILE A 55 -9.03 -0.75 -18.60
CA ILE A 55 -8.55 -1.92 -17.85
C ILE A 55 -9.12 -2.02 -16.45
N LYS A 56 -9.63 -0.93 -15.85
CA LYS A 56 -10.10 -0.90 -14.45
C LYS A 56 -11.19 -1.92 -14.14
N ASN A 57 -12.07 -2.20 -15.10
CA ASN A 57 -13.17 -3.16 -14.94
C ASN A 57 -12.80 -4.61 -15.30
N LYS A 58 -11.57 -4.87 -15.73
CA LYS A 58 -11.13 -6.21 -16.12
C LYS A 58 -10.70 -7.01 -14.90
N LYS A 59 -11.04 -8.30 -14.87
CA LYS A 59 -10.63 -9.24 -13.81
C LYS A 59 -9.10 -9.35 -13.65
N ASN A 60 -8.35 -9.19 -14.74
CA ASN A 60 -6.89 -9.23 -14.77
C ASN A 60 -6.36 -8.03 -15.58
N PRO A 61 -6.28 -6.83 -14.99
CA PRO A 61 -5.77 -5.66 -15.66
C PRO A 61 -4.27 -5.79 -15.91
N TYR A 62 -3.81 -5.28 -17.04
CA TYR A 62 -2.40 -5.24 -17.41
C TYR A 62 -2.07 -3.86 -17.99
N LEU A 63 -0.86 -3.38 -17.69
CA LEU A 63 -0.28 -2.21 -18.32
C LEU A 63 0.61 -2.65 -19.48
N GLU A 64 0.40 -2.04 -20.64
CA GLU A 64 1.29 -2.15 -21.78
C GLU A 64 2.23 -0.96 -21.78
N LEU A 65 3.53 -1.24 -21.76
CA LEU A 65 4.59 -0.25 -21.69
C LEU A 65 5.54 -0.43 -22.84
N GLU A 66 5.73 0.64 -23.59
CA GLU A 66 6.67 0.72 -24.69
C GLU A 66 8.04 1.13 -24.15
N VAL A 67 9.05 0.34 -24.54
CA VAL A 67 10.46 0.62 -24.29
C VAL A 67 10.96 1.53 -25.41
N GLN A 68 11.42 2.73 -25.07
CA GLN A 68 11.93 3.68 -26.05
C GLN A 68 13.19 3.15 -26.77
N GLN A 69 13.35 3.50 -28.04
CA GLN A 69 14.52 3.17 -28.84
C GLN A 69 15.82 3.60 -28.14
N GLY A 70 16.76 2.66 -28.00
CA GLY A 70 18.09 2.90 -27.44
C GLY A 70 18.31 2.44 -26.00
N ASN A 71 17.26 2.05 -25.26
CA ASN A 71 17.40 1.45 -23.93
C ASN A 71 16.63 0.12 -23.84
N TYR A 72 17.23 -0.93 -24.41
CA TYR A 72 16.65 -2.29 -24.42
C TYR A 72 17.02 -3.12 -23.19
N ASP A 73 17.77 -2.56 -22.25
CA ASP A 73 18.31 -3.27 -21.08
C ASP A 73 17.20 -3.95 -20.26
N ILE A 74 16.05 -3.29 -20.08
CA ILE A 74 14.90 -3.89 -19.39
C ILE A 74 14.29 -5.04 -20.17
N TYR A 75 14.26 -4.95 -21.50
CA TYR A 75 13.78 -6.03 -22.36
C TYR A 75 14.71 -7.23 -22.26
N ASP A 76 16.02 -6.99 -22.34
CA ASP A 76 17.05 -8.01 -22.23
C ASP A 76 17.05 -8.66 -20.83
N LEU A 77 16.81 -7.89 -19.77
CA LEU A 77 16.64 -8.42 -18.42
C LEU A 77 15.50 -9.45 -18.37
N PHE A 78 14.32 -9.11 -18.90
CA PHE A 78 13.18 -10.04 -18.91
C PHE A 78 13.39 -11.21 -19.86
N LEU A 79 14.08 -11.02 -20.99
CA LEU A 79 14.45 -12.09 -21.90
C LEU A 79 15.38 -13.10 -21.21
N ASN A 80 16.43 -12.62 -20.55
CA ASN A 80 17.36 -13.44 -19.79
C ASN A 80 16.70 -14.10 -18.57
N LEU A 81 15.79 -13.41 -17.90
CA LEU A 81 15.00 -13.96 -16.80
C LEU A 81 14.10 -15.10 -17.27
N ASP A 82 13.42 -14.91 -18.41
CA ASP A 82 12.59 -15.93 -19.04
C ASP A 82 13.41 -17.18 -19.39
N ASP A 83 14.57 -17.02 -20.02
CA ASP A 83 15.46 -18.13 -20.36
C ASP A 83 16.01 -18.84 -19.11
N LYS A 84 16.33 -18.08 -18.05
CA LYS A 84 16.77 -18.63 -16.77
C LYS A 84 15.67 -19.44 -16.09
N ASN A 85 14.43 -18.95 -16.13
CA ASN A 85 13.27 -19.66 -15.59
C ASN A 85 13.06 -21.00 -16.30
N ILE A 86 13.15 -21.04 -17.63
CA ILE A 86 13.06 -22.26 -18.43
C ILE A 86 14.18 -23.23 -18.05
N LYS A 87 15.45 -22.79 -18.08
CA LYS A 87 16.62 -23.64 -17.76
C LYS A 87 16.56 -24.20 -16.33
N THR A 88 16.14 -23.38 -15.37
CA THR A 88 15.99 -23.80 -13.97
C THR A 88 14.88 -24.83 -13.82
N THR A 89 13.75 -24.62 -14.50
CA THR A 89 12.62 -25.55 -14.48
C THR A 89 13.01 -26.89 -15.09
N VAL A 90 13.67 -26.89 -16.27
CA VAL A 90 14.19 -28.12 -16.91
C VAL A 90 15.10 -28.90 -15.96
N SER A 91 16.05 -28.21 -15.33
CA SER A 91 17.02 -28.83 -14.41
C SER A 91 16.37 -29.46 -13.18
N HIS A 92 15.24 -28.90 -12.71
CA HIS A 92 14.52 -29.39 -11.54
C HIS A 92 13.26 -30.20 -11.88
N THR A 93 13.04 -30.54 -13.16
CA THR A 93 11.78 -31.18 -13.59
C THR A 93 11.53 -32.50 -12.86
N ASN A 94 12.57 -33.31 -12.70
CA ASN A 94 12.49 -34.58 -11.98
C ASN A 94 12.14 -34.39 -10.50
N GLU A 95 12.68 -33.37 -9.85
CA GLU A 95 12.42 -33.11 -8.44
C GLU A 95 11.03 -32.49 -8.19
N TRP A 96 10.62 -31.57 -9.06
CA TRP A 96 9.39 -30.80 -8.92
C TRP A 96 8.16 -31.57 -9.45
N PHE A 97 8.29 -32.23 -10.59
CA PHE A 97 7.17 -32.86 -11.31
C PHE A 97 7.24 -34.38 -11.36
N LYS A 98 8.35 -35.00 -10.91
CA LYS A 98 8.58 -36.46 -10.98
C LYS A 98 8.41 -37.02 -12.39
N LYS A 99 8.73 -36.20 -13.39
CA LYS A 99 8.66 -36.51 -14.81
C LYS A 99 9.87 -35.88 -15.48
N ASP A 100 10.45 -36.58 -16.44
CA ASP A 100 11.41 -36.00 -17.36
C ASP A 100 10.62 -35.28 -18.46
N LEU A 101 10.68 -33.95 -18.46
CA LEU A 101 10.18 -33.11 -19.54
C LEU A 101 11.38 -32.57 -20.31
N SER A 102 11.34 -32.65 -21.64
CA SER A 102 12.39 -32.08 -22.48
C SER A 102 12.35 -30.56 -22.44
N LEU A 103 13.48 -29.93 -22.79
CA LEU A 103 13.59 -28.48 -22.90
C LEU A 103 12.54 -27.90 -23.84
N GLU A 104 12.28 -28.56 -24.97
CA GLU A 104 11.28 -28.13 -25.96
C GLU A 104 9.87 -28.08 -25.38
N VAL A 105 9.48 -29.09 -24.58
CA VAL A 105 8.16 -29.12 -23.94
C VAL A 105 8.04 -28.03 -22.88
N ILE A 106 9.10 -27.81 -22.09
CA ILE A 106 9.09 -26.75 -21.08
C ILE A 106 9.06 -25.37 -21.73
N ASP A 107 9.81 -25.15 -22.81
CA ASP A 107 9.81 -23.88 -23.55
C ASP A 107 8.44 -23.59 -24.17
N ASP A 108 7.78 -24.59 -24.76
CA ASP A 108 6.43 -24.46 -25.31
C ASP A 108 5.37 -24.20 -24.21
N MET A 109 5.55 -24.80 -23.03
CA MET A 109 4.68 -24.55 -21.88
C MET A 109 4.95 -23.19 -21.20
N TYR A 110 6.10 -22.54 -21.45
CA TYR A 110 6.45 -21.30 -20.78
C TYR A 110 5.87 -20.08 -21.49
N LYS A 111 5.01 -19.34 -20.79
CA LYS A 111 4.51 -18.07 -21.29
C LYS A 111 5.49 -16.95 -20.96
N ARG A 112 6.30 -16.60 -21.96
CA ARG A 112 7.28 -15.50 -21.91
C ARG A 112 6.63 -14.15 -21.58
N THR A 113 7.37 -13.34 -20.82
CA THR A 113 7.01 -11.96 -20.47
C THR A 113 7.30 -11.03 -21.65
N THR A 114 8.35 -11.35 -22.40
CA THR A 114 8.76 -10.66 -23.62
C THR A 114 8.04 -11.22 -24.85
N LYS A 115 7.88 -10.38 -25.89
CA LYS A 115 7.39 -10.80 -27.20
C LYS A 115 8.38 -10.38 -28.29
N PRO A 116 8.52 -11.17 -29.37
CA PRO A 116 9.28 -10.75 -30.54
C PRO A 116 8.69 -9.47 -31.14
N PHE A 117 9.56 -8.54 -31.52
CA PHE A 117 9.19 -7.27 -32.15
C PHE A 117 9.96 -7.08 -33.46
N LYS A 118 9.43 -6.23 -34.34
CA LYS A 118 10.06 -5.90 -35.63
C LYS A 118 11.10 -4.81 -35.43
N LYS A 119 12.12 -4.76 -36.29
CA LYS A 119 13.26 -3.81 -36.20
C LYS A 119 12.85 -2.33 -36.14
N ASP A 120 11.65 -1.98 -36.62
CA ASP A 120 11.13 -0.61 -36.69
C ASP A 120 10.01 -0.32 -35.68
N VAL A 121 9.72 -1.26 -34.78
CA VAL A 121 8.65 -1.14 -33.77
C VAL A 121 9.27 -1.29 -32.40
N ASN A 122 8.99 -0.35 -31.50
CA ASN A 122 9.47 -0.42 -30.13
C ASN A 122 8.86 -1.64 -29.39
N PRO A 123 9.65 -2.36 -28.58
CA PRO A 123 9.13 -3.48 -27.82
C PRO A 123 8.11 -3.02 -26.78
N VAL A 124 7.05 -3.80 -26.63
CA VAL A 124 6.00 -3.56 -25.64
C VAL A 124 6.00 -4.68 -24.61
N LEU A 125 6.18 -4.31 -23.35
CA LEU A 125 6.13 -5.21 -22.19
C LEU A 125 4.74 -5.12 -21.53
N LYS A 126 4.24 -6.25 -21.03
CA LYS A 126 2.93 -6.32 -20.37
C LYS A 126 3.09 -6.73 -18.91
N PHE A 127 2.70 -5.86 -17.99
CA PHE A 127 2.77 -6.13 -16.55
C PHE A 127 1.39 -6.15 -15.91
N LYS A 128 1.13 -7.12 -15.04
CA LYS A 128 -0.17 -7.26 -14.37
C LYS A 128 -0.30 -6.24 -13.24
N LEU A 129 -1.49 -5.66 -13.12
CA LEU A 129 -1.86 -4.86 -11.96
C LEU A 129 -2.50 -5.76 -10.89
N PRO A 130 -2.11 -5.63 -9.61
CA PRO A 130 -2.74 -6.35 -8.52
C PRO A 130 -4.17 -5.84 -8.30
N VAL A 131 -5.13 -6.77 -8.24
CA VAL A 131 -6.54 -6.47 -7.96
C VAL A 131 -6.98 -7.17 -6.69
N VAL A 132 -7.54 -6.42 -5.76
CA VAL A 132 -8.11 -6.92 -4.50
C VAL A 132 -9.53 -6.39 -4.41
N LYS A 133 -10.51 -7.26 -4.16
CA LYS A 133 -11.95 -6.90 -4.11
C LYS A 133 -12.42 -6.10 -5.34
N ASN A 134 -11.92 -6.46 -6.52
CA ASN A 134 -12.26 -5.80 -7.79
C ASN A 134 -11.78 -4.34 -7.92
N GLN A 135 -10.84 -3.91 -7.06
CA GLN A 135 -10.15 -2.63 -7.15
C GLN A 135 -8.65 -2.84 -7.36
N ILE A 136 -8.04 -1.99 -8.19
CA ILE A 136 -6.60 -2.02 -8.42
C ILE A 136 -5.89 -1.49 -7.16
N GLN A 137 -5.08 -2.32 -6.53
CA GLN A 137 -4.28 -1.94 -5.35
C GLN A 137 -2.84 -1.64 -5.77
N CYS A 138 -2.64 -0.48 -6.39
CA CYS A 138 -1.31 -0.04 -6.79
C CYS A 138 -1.11 1.42 -6.36
N GLY A 139 0.02 1.71 -5.71
CA GLY A 139 0.35 3.08 -5.32
C GLY A 139 0.82 3.88 -6.53
N VAL A 140 0.09 4.93 -6.91
CA VAL A 140 0.47 5.82 -8.00
C VAL A 140 0.97 7.13 -7.41
N TYR A 141 2.14 7.57 -7.87
CA TYR A 141 2.83 8.75 -7.38
C TYR A 141 3.18 9.68 -8.53
N ASN A 142 3.12 10.99 -8.29
CA ASN A 142 3.64 11.97 -9.24
C ASN A 142 5.16 12.20 -9.08
N GLN A 143 5.70 13.18 -9.79
CA GLN A 143 7.12 13.56 -9.72
C GLN A 143 7.54 14.02 -8.31
N GLN A 144 6.62 14.61 -7.55
CA GLN A 144 6.80 15.11 -6.18
C GLN A 144 6.60 14.02 -5.11
N LYS A 145 6.38 12.75 -5.50
CA LYS A 145 6.09 11.62 -4.60
C LYS A 145 4.77 11.76 -3.84
N VAL A 146 3.85 12.59 -4.34
CA VAL A 146 2.49 12.72 -3.82
C VAL A 146 1.62 11.66 -4.47
N PHE A 147 0.73 11.05 -3.68
CA PHE A 147 -0.23 10.07 -4.18
C PHE A 147 -1.17 10.74 -5.18
N VAL A 148 -1.39 10.09 -6.32
CA VAL A 148 -2.32 10.56 -7.34
C VAL A 148 -3.31 9.47 -7.69
N ASP A 149 -4.44 9.88 -8.25
CA ASP A 149 -5.45 8.94 -8.71
C ASP A 149 -4.92 8.08 -9.89
N LEU A 150 -5.44 6.86 -9.96
CA LEU A 150 -5.24 5.91 -11.05
C LEU A 150 -5.60 6.52 -12.42
N ASP A 151 -6.53 7.48 -12.45
CA ASP A 151 -6.95 8.26 -13.63
C ASP A 151 -5.80 9.02 -14.33
N GLN A 152 -4.65 9.18 -13.66
CA GLN A 152 -3.45 9.76 -14.27
C GLN A 152 -2.70 8.80 -15.21
N ILE A 153 -3.02 7.51 -15.18
CA ILE A 153 -2.44 6.50 -16.06
C ILE A 153 -3.16 6.54 -17.41
N LYS A 154 -2.61 7.33 -18.34
CA LYS A 154 -3.15 7.51 -19.70
C LYS A 154 -2.16 7.03 -20.76
N ASP A 155 -2.67 6.78 -21.96
CA ASP A 155 -1.84 6.49 -23.13
C ASP A 155 -0.91 7.69 -23.42
N GLY A 156 0.34 7.38 -23.76
CA GLY A 156 1.37 8.34 -24.09
C GLY A 156 2.15 8.89 -22.89
N VAL A 157 1.69 8.67 -21.66
CA VAL A 157 2.33 9.20 -20.45
C VAL A 157 3.56 8.38 -20.10
N ASP A 158 4.65 9.06 -19.77
CA ASP A 158 5.85 8.40 -19.29
C ASP A 158 5.72 7.97 -17.82
N MET A 159 6.22 6.79 -17.47
CA MET A 159 6.19 6.27 -16.10
C MET A 159 7.37 5.37 -15.76
N ILE A 160 7.69 5.30 -14.47
CA ILE A 160 8.60 4.32 -13.88
C ILE A 160 7.78 3.39 -12.99
N LEU A 161 8.05 2.09 -13.07
CA LEU A 161 7.37 1.08 -12.26
C LEU A 161 8.34 0.47 -11.26
N ILE A 162 7.77 0.05 -10.12
CA ILE A 162 8.39 -0.94 -9.23
C ILE A 162 7.62 -2.24 -9.41
N LEU A 163 8.31 -3.22 -9.98
CA LEU A 163 7.80 -4.55 -10.24
C LEU A 163 8.18 -5.46 -9.08
N HIS A 164 7.23 -6.28 -8.62
CA HIS A 164 7.48 -7.34 -7.65
C HIS A 164 7.42 -8.69 -8.36
N VAL A 165 8.57 -9.35 -8.45
CA VAL A 165 8.67 -10.71 -8.99
C VAL A 165 8.46 -11.69 -7.84
N ARG A 166 7.31 -12.37 -7.81
CA ARG A 166 6.99 -13.31 -6.71
C ARG A 166 7.60 -14.68 -6.89
N GLY A 167 7.62 -15.17 -8.13
CA GLY A 167 7.87 -16.59 -8.38
C GLY A 167 7.36 -17.11 -9.71
N LEU A 168 7.46 -18.42 -9.88
CA LEU A 168 6.91 -19.18 -10.99
C LEU A 168 5.53 -19.72 -10.63
N LYS A 169 4.53 -19.39 -11.43
CA LYS A 169 3.18 -19.95 -11.31
C LYS A 169 2.96 -20.97 -12.40
N VAL A 170 2.78 -22.22 -11.99
CA VAL A 170 2.61 -23.38 -12.85
C VAL A 170 1.14 -23.80 -12.86
N LEU A 171 0.51 -23.75 -14.02
CA LEU A 171 -0.84 -24.26 -14.26
C LEU A 171 -0.75 -25.62 -14.97
N LYS A 172 -1.90 -26.23 -15.25
CA LYS A 172 -1.98 -27.53 -15.92
C LYS A 172 -1.38 -27.55 -17.32
N GLN A 173 -1.49 -26.44 -18.06
CA GLN A 173 -1.11 -26.38 -19.48
C GLN A 173 0.12 -25.50 -19.73
N TYR A 174 0.37 -24.51 -18.89
CA TYR A 174 1.45 -23.56 -19.07
C TYR A 174 1.91 -23.03 -17.71
N PHE A 175 3.09 -22.45 -17.68
CA PHE A 175 3.61 -21.74 -16.51
C PHE A 175 4.17 -20.38 -16.93
N TYR A 176 4.29 -19.47 -15.97
CA TYR A 176 4.79 -18.12 -16.22
C TYR A 176 5.46 -17.54 -14.98
N CYS A 177 6.31 -16.55 -15.21
CA CYS A 177 6.84 -15.69 -14.16
C CYS A 177 5.74 -14.78 -13.61
N ASP A 178 5.32 -14.99 -12.36
CA ASP A 178 4.31 -14.19 -11.69
C ASP A 178 4.93 -12.88 -11.17
N CYS A 179 4.77 -11.85 -11.99
CA CYS A 179 5.24 -10.49 -11.74
C CYS A 179 4.05 -9.52 -11.77
N TYR A 180 3.99 -8.63 -10.78
CA TYR A 180 2.97 -7.59 -10.70
C TYR A 180 3.56 -6.23 -10.37
N VAL A 181 2.83 -5.17 -10.70
CA VAL A 181 3.23 -3.79 -10.41
C VAL A 181 2.90 -3.46 -8.97
N SER A 182 3.92 -3.10 -8.18
CA SER A 182 3.75 -2.68 -6.79
C SER A 182 3.49 -1.18 -6.68
N GLN A 183 4.25 -0.36 -7.41
CA GLN A 183 4.14 1.09 -7.39
C GLN A 183 4.40 1.66 -8.79
N ILE A 184 3.80 2.82 -9.06
CA ILE A 184 3.89 3.55 -10.32
C ILE A 184 4.28 4.98 -10.02
N LYS A 185 5.32 5.48 -10.68
CA LYS A 185 5.65 6.90 -10.73
C LYS A 185 5.31 7.45 -12.10
N VAL A 186 4.33 8.32 -12.18
CA VAL A 186 3.83 8.94 -13.41
C VAL A 186 4.52 10.29 -13.63
N PHE A 187 4.98 10.53 -14.85
CA PHE A 187 5.51 11.82 -15.28
C PHE A 187 4.43 12.55 -16.06
N GLN A 188 3.80 13.53 -15.42
CA GLN A 188 2.89 14.42 -16.12
C GLN A 188 3.73 15.35 -17.01
N ASP A 189 3.46 15.34 -18.31
CA ASP A 189 4.09 16.29 -19.22
C ASP A 189 3.60 17.70 -18.89
N SER A 190 4.57 18.55 -18.59
CA SER A 190 4.40 19.95 -18.21
C SER A 190 4.00 20.84 -19.37
N GLU A 191 3.32 20.37 -20.42
CA GLU A 191 2.69 21.28 -21.39
C GLU A 191 1.51 22.05 -20.75
N HIS A 192 0.99 21.55 -19.63
CA HIS A 192 0.07 22.30 -18.75
C HIS A 192 0.76 22.94 -17.53
N SER A 193 2.07 22.79 -17.33
CA SER A 193 2.81 23.48 -16.25
C SER A 193 3.36 24.86 -16.69
N LYS A 194 2.69 25.53 -17.63
CA LYS A 194 2.86 26.99 -17.83
C LYS A 194 2.40 27.82 -16.65
N TYR A 195 1.73 27.21 -15.68
CA TYR A 195 1.39 27.84 -14.41
C TYR A 195 2.08 27.07 -13.29
N SER A 196 3.40 27.26 -13.16
CA SER A 196 3.96 27.27 -11.81
C SER A 196 3.24 28.40 -11.09
N ILE A 197 2.30 28.06 -10.22
CA ILE A 197 1.88 29.00 -9.19
C ILE A 197 3.15 29.22 -8.36
N ILE A 198 3.94 30.26 -8.68
CA ILE A 198 3.78 31.47 -7.88
C ILE A 198 3.54 31.21 -6.39
N PRO A 199 4.40 30.58 -5.55
CA PRO A 199 4.03 30.34 -4.15
C PRO A 199 3.58 31.63 -3.44
N GLU A 200 4.08 32.79 -3.90
CA GLU A 200 3.72 34.13 -3.45
C GLU A 200 2.42 34.74 -4.02
N TYR A 201 1.73 34.11 -4.97
CA TYR A 201 0.54 34.68 -5.64
C TYR A 201 -0.65 33.72 -5.69
N SER A 202 -0.92 33.02 -4.59
CA SER A 202 -2.33 32.68 -4.30
C SER A 202 -3.06 34.01 -4.16
N MET A 203 -4.06 34.26 -5.01
CA MET A 203 -4.90 35.46 -4.98
C MET A 203 -5.22 35.83 -3.52
N ILE A 204 -4.85 37.03 -3.10
CA ILE A 204 -5.33 37.62 -1.87
C ILE A 204 -6.79 38.00 -2.16
N ASP A 205 -7.70 37.07 -1.92
CA ASP A 205 -9.10 37.42 -1.71
C ASP A 205 -9.21 37.83 -0.24
N ASN A 206 -8.95 39.12 0.01
CA ASN A 206 -9.44 39.78 1.21
C ASN A 206 -10.97 39.81 1.10
N ASP A 207 -11.65 39.01 1.91
CA ASP A 207 -12.48 39.49 3.01
C ASP A 207 -13.35 38.33 3.54
N ASP A 208 -13.19 38.05 4.84
CA ASP A 208 -14.10 37.30 5.72
C ASP A 208 -14.47 35.85 5.36
N ASP A 209 -13.63 34.90 5.81
CA ASP A 209 -14.09 33.68 6.50
C ASP A 209 -12.90 33.07 7.28
N ASP A 210 -12.57 33.68 8.41
CA ASP A 210 -11.82 32.99 9.46
C ASP A 210 -12.69 31.84 9.96
N MET A 211 -12.27 30.61 9.65
CA MET A 211 -12.67 29.29 10.19
C MET A 211 -13.24 28.36 9.11
N MET A 212 -12.40 27.51 8.51
CA MET A 212 -12.69 26.10 8.12
C MET A 212 -11.66 25.56 7.11
N ASP A 213 -10.81 24.62 7.54
CA ASP A 213 -10.80 23.24 6.99
C ASP A 213 -9.47 22.50 7.22
N ASP A 214 -9.25 22.10 8.48
CA ASP A 214 -8.59 20.84 8.88
C ASP A 214 -9.44 19.59 8.46
N ILE A 215 -10.30 19.70 7.44
CA ILE A 215 -11.28 18.67 7.02
C ILE A 215 -10.67 17.62 6.10
N PHE A 216 -9.55 17.90 5.45
CA PHE A 216 -8.89 16.93 4.57
C PHE A 216 -7.78 16.19 5.30
N ASP A 217 -8.12 15.22 6.16
CA ASP A 217 -7.25 14.05 6.40
C ASP A 217 -7.87 12.90 7.25
N GLN A 218 -9.12 13.00 7.71
CA GLN A 218 -9.77 11.87 8.40
C GLN A 218 -10.65 11.01 7.48
N GLU A 219 -11.36 11.63 6.53
CA GLU A 219 -12.34 10.90 5.71
C GLU A 219 -11.68 9.99 4.66
N ILE A 220 -10.54 10.43 4.10
CA ILE A 220 -9.74 9.62 3.17
C ILE A 220 -9.04 8.47 3.92
N LEU A 221 -8.51 8.72 5.11
CA LEU A 221 -7.86 7.70 5.93
C LEU A 221 -8.85 6.62 6.37
N ASP A 222 -10.09 7.03 6.68
CA ASP A 222 -11.18 6.11 7.00
C ASP A 222 -11.61 5.27 5.80
N SER A 223 -11.46 5.72 4.56
CA SER A 223 -11.83 4.91 3.39
C SER A 223 -10.95 3.66 3.17
N PHE A 224 -9.71 3.66 3.70
CA PHE A 224 -8.75 2.54 3.57
C PHE A 224 -8.79 1.53 4.72
N ILE A 225 -9.48 1.84 5.81
CA ILE A 225 -9.61 0.97 6.98
C ILE A 225 -10.77 0.00 6.72
N SER A 226 -10.51 -1.30 6.89
CA SER A 226 -11.53 -2.33 6.69
C SER A 226 -12.74 -2.10 7.61
N GLU A 227 -13.97 -2.45 7.18
CA GLU A 227 -15.19 -2.29 8.01
C GLU A 227 -15.03 -2.92 9.41
N GLU A 228 -14.28 -4.02 9.50
CA GLU A 228 -13.94 -4.74 10.73
C GLU A 228 -13.05 -3.93 11.69
N GLU A 229 -12.16 -3.09 11.15
CA GLU A 229 -11.32 -2.19 11.95
C GLU A 229 -12.07 -0.92 12.36
N LYS A 230 -13.02 -0.45 11.54
CA LYS A 230 -13.91 0.67 11.92
C LYS A 230 -14.82 0.30 13.08
N GLU A 231 -15.38 -0.90 13.08
CA GLU A 231 -16.17 -1.40 14.22
C GLU A 231 -15.33 -1.49 15.48
N LYS A 232 -14.10 -2.05 15.40
CA LYS A 232 -13.19 -2.12 16.55
C LYS A 232 -12.83 -0.75 17.11
N LYS A 233 -12.53 0.23 16.25
CA LYS A 233 -12.23 1.61 16.69
C LYS A 233 -13.44 2.25 17.37
N ARG A 234 -14.65 2.08 16.82
CA ARG A 234 -15.89 2.60 17.43
C ARG A 234 -16.21 1.93 18.77
N GLU A 235 -15.97 0.63 18.91
CA GLU A 235 -16.11 -0.06 20.20
C GLU A 235 -15.08 0.41 21.23
N GLU A 236 -13.83 0.63 20.80
CA GLU A 236 -12.77 1.10 21.69
C GLU A 236 -13.01 2.54 22.17
N GLU A 237 -13.49 3.43 21.29
CA GLU A 237 -13.89 4.78 21.67
C GLU A 237 -15.08 4.79 22.64
N LYS A 238 -16.10 3.97 22.39
CA LYS A 238 -17.23 3.82 23.33
C LYS A 238 -16.74 3.37 24.71
N ARG A 239 -15.87 2.37 24.77
CA ARG A 239 -15.28 1.89 26.05
C ARG A 239 -14.47 2.96 26.76
N LYS A 240 -13.67 3.76 26.02
CA LYS A 240 -12.91 4.88 26.61
C LYS A 240 -13.83 5.98 27.16
N LYS A 241 -14.93 6.28 26.46
CA LYS A 241 -15.90 7.29 26.91
C LYS A 241 -16.66 6.84 28.16
N GLU A 242 -17.11 5.58 28.19
CA GLU A 242 -17.74 4.98 29.37
C GLU A 242 -16.80 4.95 30.58
N MET A 243 -15.51 4.65 30.36
CA MET A 243 -14.50 4.63 31.42
C MET A 243 -14.27 6.04 32.00
N LYS A 244 -14.16 7.07 31.15
CA LYS A 244 -14.03 8.46 31.59
C LYS A 244 -15.27 8.96 32.34
N GLU A 245 -16.48 8.64 31.87
CA GLU A 245 -17.71 9.03 32.57
C GLU A 245 -17.82 8.35 33.94
N LYS A 246 -17.33 7.11 34.05
CA LYS A 246 -17.28 6.40 35.33
C LYS A 246 -16.27 7.02 36.29
N GLU A 247 -15.05 7.33 35.83
CA GLU A 247 -14.04 8.03 36.63
C GLU A 247 -14.53 9.41 37.09
N GLU A 248 -15.23 10.16 36.24
CA GLU A 248 -15.76 11.47 36.59
C GLU A 248 -16.91 11.37 37.62
N ARG A 249 -17.74 10.32 37.54
CA ARG A 249 -18.75 10.03 38.57
C ARG A 249 -18.12 9.67 39.90
N GLU A 250 -17.13 8.78 39.92
CA GLU A 250 -16.43 8.38 41.14
C GLU A 250 -15.72 9.60 41.78
N ALA A 251 -15.10 10.48 40.99
CA ALA A 251 -14.48 11.71 41.48
C ALA A 251 -15.50 12.70 42.07
N LYS A 252 -16.71 12.80 41.49
CA LYS A 252 -17.79 13.63 42.02
C LYS A 252 -18.34 13.07 43.34
N GLU A 253 -18.50 11.75 43.44
CA GLU A 253 -18.96 11.10 44.67
C GLU A 253 -17.98 11.30 45.83
N LEU A 254 -16.67 11.18 45.58
CA LEU A 254 -15.62 11.47 46.57
C LEU A 254 -15.69 12.91 47.08
N LYS A 255 -15.83 13.90 46.19
CA LYS A 255 -15.97 15.30 46.58
C LYS A 255 -17.24 15.56 47.40
N ILE A 256 -18.34 14.87 47.07
CA ILE A 256 -19.58 14.99 47.84
C ILE A 256 -19.39 14.45 49.26
N GLN A 257 -18.69 13.32 49.43
CA GLN A 257 -18.37 12.77 50.75
C GLN A 257 -17.49 13.72 51.58
N GLU A 258 -16.43 14.30 50.98
CA GLU A 258 -15.57 15.27 51.66
C GLU A 258 -16.34 16.50 52.14
N ILE A 259 -17.25 17.02 51.31
CA ILE A 259 -18.10 18.16 51.69
C ILE A 259 -19.06 17.78 52.82
N GLN A 260 -19.64 16.57 52.79
CA GLN A 260 -20.53 16.10 53.86
C GLN A 260 -19.79 15.97 55.19
N GLU A 261 -18.58 15.40 55.19
CA GLU A 261 -17.75 15.33 56.40
C GLU A 261 -17.38 16.71 56.95
N GLN A 262 -17.09 17.67 56.07
CA GLN A 262 -16.78 19.04 56.51
C GLN A 262 -18.01 19.72 57.12
N ILE A 263 -19.19 19.57 56.51
CA ILE A 263 -20.46 20.10 57.06
C ILE A 263 -20.75 19.48 58.44
N GLU A 264 -20.47 18.20 58.63
CA GLU A 264 -20.67 17.53 59.93
C GLU A 264 -19.72 18.05 61.01
N LYS A 265 -18.43 18.24 60.67
CA LYS A 265 -17.45 18.87 61.56
C LYS A 265 -17.86 20.29 61.94
N ASP A 266 -18.28 21.09 60.96
CA ASP A 266 -18.70 22.47 61.17
C ASP A 266 -19.95 22.53 62.06
N LYS A 267 -20.91 21.62 61.89
CA LYS A 267 -22.08 21.51 62.78
C LYS A 267 -21.69 21.20 64.22
N ILE A 268 -20.78 20.23 64.43
CA ILE A 268 -20.29 19.88 65.77
C ILE A 268 -19.59 21.07 66.43
N GLU A 269 -18.78 21.82 65.66
CA GLU A 269 -18.13 23.03 66.18
C GLU A 269 -19.13 24.13 66.53
N LEU A 270 -20.15 24.34 65.70
CA LEU A 270 -21.19 25.33 65.91
C LEU A 270 -22.03 25.00 67.16
N GLU A 271 -22.32 23.72 67.38
CA GLU A 271 -23.04 23.24 68.56
C GLU A 271 -22.20 23.38 69.84
N ARG A 272 -20.89 23.12 69.77
CA ARG A 272 -19.95 23.42 70.88
C ARG A 272 -19.92 24.92 71.21
N LYS A 273 -19.85 25.79 70.19
CA LYS A 273 -19.90 27.25 70.37
C LYS A 273 -21.22 27.71 70.99
N ARG A 274 -22.34 27.12 70.58
CA ARG A 274 -23.67 27.40 71.13
C ARG A 274 -23.77 27.00 72.61
N VAL A 275 -23.34 25.79 72.98
CA VAL A 275 -23.32 25.33 74.38
C VAL A 275 -22.40 26.20 75.25
N ALA A 276 -21.25 26.64 74.71
CA ALA A 276 -20.36 27.57 75.42
C ALA A 276 -21.01 28.95 75.63
N MET A 277 -21.75 29.46 74.64
CA MET A 277 -22.47 30.73 74.73
C MET A 277 -23.66 30.66 75.70
N GLU A 278 -24.42 29.56 75.72
CA GLU A 278 -25.51 29.35 76.68
C GLU A 278 -24.98 29.26 78.14
N LYS A 279 -23.80 28.65 78.36
CA LYS A 279 -23.13 28.67 79.68
C LYS A 279 -22.69 30.06 80.12
N LEU A 280 -22.34 30.96 79.19
CA LEU A 280 -21.97 32.35 79.49
C LEU A 280 -23.19 33.23 79.80
N LEU A 281 -24.35 32.92 79.21
CA LEU A 281 -25.59 33.67 79.39
C LEU A 281 -26.42 33.20 80.60
N GLY A 282 -26.27 31.96 81.04
CA GLY A 282 -26.97 31.39 82.21
C GLY A 282 -26.37 31.74 83.58
N ASN A 283 -25.38 32.64 83.65
CA ASN A 283 -24.70 33.04 84.89
C ASN A 283 -24.97 34.51 85.27
N LYS A 284 -26.19 35.00 85.00
CA LYS A 284 -26.73 36.26 85.53
C LYS A 284 -28.05 36.02 86.26
#